data_AF-A0A174UXV2-F1
#
_entry.id   AF-A0A174UXV2-F1
#
_cell.length_a   1.000
_cell.length_b   1.000
_cell.length_c   1.000
_cell.angle_alpha   90.00
_cell.angle_beta   90.00
_cell.angle_gamma   90.00
#
_symmetry.space_group_name_H-M   'P 1'
#
loop_
_entity.id
_entity.type
_entity.pdbx_description
1 polymer ?
#
loop_
_entity_poly.entity_id
_entity_poly.type
_entity_poly.pdbx_seq_one_letter_code
_entity_poly.pdbx_strand_id
1 'polypeptide(L)'
;MNLRHIFILPALLTAMACSDDSPVTPDTPDTPDGPDITNSVEKLVSIDAGQTFQTIAGFGASDCWSPAFVGKSWTSHRAGITELLFSSEIVGGKPKGIGLSQWRVNLGGGSAAQGEASGIEDKSRRAESYLTDDLTYDWTRCEGQRYFMDRAKELGCNNFVLFSNTPPVQYTYNGKGFSARGGLSNLKPEHYGDFAGYMADVAARYTGEGYHISHISPVNEPQYNWDSGQEGSGWTNDEVAALARELDMSLDDRGLSTDILLGESGDWEYLYKVKGDANRSNIFSAFFTPGSSAYVGDLAHVKNLICGHSYWTDGTWDGMRNVRKQVAQAAGQYNLDVWQSEWSMLGDNYSSSEFVGYEQASEMDIAFYMSKVIHNDLTVAGVSSWSYWTSMDVSRWGHKNRFLLISLVPAGGEYGDIEQEGSYQATATLWVLGNYSRFIRPGYRRIALDLNESRTFFGSAWLSPEGDKVVAVYTNMSDKAVRLGETHVGWSNEAKSIATYTTTGSKNLVEGTVAAGKQVILEAKSVTTVVYSLK
;
A
#
# COMPACT_ATOMS: atom_id res chain seq x y z
N MET A 1 26.25 -16.90 -87.89
CA MET A 1 25.34 -15.73 -87.98
C MET A 1 25.95 -14.60 -87.17
N ASN A 2 26.31 -13.53 -87.89
CA ASN A 2 26.58 -12.13 -87.52
C ASN A 2 27.63 -11.73 -86.45
N LEU A 3 28.75 -11.24 -86.99
CA LEU A 3 29.68 -10.15 -86.59
C LEU A 3 29.01 -9.02 -85.75
N ARG A 4 29.64 -8.15 -84.94
CA ARG A 4 30.94 -7.42 -84.92
C ARG A 4 30.87 -6.51 -83.64
N HIS A 5 31.90 -6.23 -82.83
CA HIS A 5 32.81 -5.07 -82.92
C HIS A 5 33.70 -4.91 -81.66
N ILE A 6 34.84 -4.25 -81.87
CA ILE A 6 36.04 -3.97 -81.04
C ILE A 6 35.88 -2.73 -80.14
N PHE A 7 36.59 -2.64 -78.99
CA PHE A 7 37.27 -1.43 -78.40
C PHE A 7 38.06 -1.88 -77.14
N ILE A 8 39.40 -1.94 -77.10
CA ILE A 8 40.45 -0.93 -76.76
C ILE A 8 40.37 -0.29 -75.34
N LEU A 9 41.47 -0.47 -74.60
CA LEU A 9 41.92 -0.04 -73.24
C LEU A 9 41.79 1.48 -72.94
N PRO A 10 41.84 1.97 -71.66
CA PRO A 10 43.14 2.06 -70.96
C PRO A 10 43.14 1.94 -69.40
N ALA A 11 44.38 1.87 -68.90
CA ALA A 11 44.85 1.76 -67.53
C ALA A 11 44.47 2.93 -66.58
N LEU A 12 44.49 2.68 -65.27
CA LEU A 12 45.10 3.62 -64.32
C LEU A 12 45.54 2.94 -63.01
N LEU A 13 46.78 3.25 -62.65
CA LEU A 13 47.56 2.77 -61.51
C LEU A 13 46.90 3.09 -60.17
N THR A 14 46.96 2.15 -59.24
CA THR A 14 46.80 2.38 -57.80
C THR A 14 48.12 2.91 -57.23
N ALA A 15 48.09 4.12 -56.68
CA ALA A 15 49.14 4.64 -55.82
C ALA A 15 48.87 4.23 -54.36
N MET A 16 49.86 3.65 -53.69
CA MET A 16 49.89 3.56 -52.24
C MET A 16 50.23 4.94 -51.66
N ALA A 17 49.45 5.39 -50.67
CA ALA A 17 49.88 6.34 -49.67
C ALA A 17 49.23 5.96 -48.33
N CYS A 18 50.07 5.82 -47.30
CA CYS A 18 49.69 5.47 -45.95
C CYS A 18 48.92 6.61 -45.29
N SER A 19 47.88 6.27 -44.54
CA SER A 19 47.20 7.14 -43.57
C SER A 19 46.83 6.28 -42.38
N ASP A 20 47.35 6.65 -41.22
CA ASP A 20 47.10 6.00 -39.93
C ASP A 20 45.62 6.14 -39.53
N ASP A 21 44.87 5.04 -39.60
CA ASP A 21 43.57 4.94 -38.94
C ASP A 21 43.69 4.00 -37.74
N SER A 22 43.69 4.58 -36.55
CA SER A 22 43.37 3.85 -35.32
C SER A 22 41.85 3.61 -35.28
N PRO A 23 41.37 2.42 -34.89
CA PRO A 23 39.95 2.13 -34.88
C PRO A 23 39.24 3.00 -33.83
N VAL A 24 38.21 3.72 -34.30
CA VAL A 24 37.22 4.43 -33.47
C VAL A 24 36.50 3.39 -32.61
N THR A 25 36.64 3.50 -31.29
CA THR A 25 35.81 2.78 -30.33
C THR A 25 34.37 3.26 -30.43
N PRO A 26 33.36 2.36 -30.43
CA PRO A 26 31.96 2.77 -30.44
C PRO A 26 31.64 3.60 -29.19
N ASP A 27 30.89 4.67 -29.40
CA ASP A 27 30.37 5.56 -28.37
C ASP A 27 29.78 4.78 -27.19
N THR A 28 30.31 5.06 -26.00
CA THR A 28 29.69 4.75 -24.72
C THR A 28 28.25 5.25 -24.71
N PRO A 29 27.27 4.48 -24.19
CA PRO A 29 25.92 4.97 -24.03
C PRO A 29 25.93 6.20 -23.11
N ASP A 30 25.22 7.24 -23.53
CA ASP A 30 25.00 8.48 -22.78
C ASP A 30 24.69 8.19 -21.31
N THR A 31 25.50 8.77 -20.43
CA THR A 31 25.14 9.00 -19.03
C THR A 31 23.76 9.65 -18.97
N PRO A 32 22.84 9.21 -18.09
CA PRO A 32 21.57 9.90 -17.92
C PRO A 32 21.84 11.35 -17.57
N ASP A 33 21.28 12.29 -18.36
CA ASP A 33 21.36 13.72 -18.06
C ASP A 33 20.91 13.94 -16.61
N GLY A 34 21.84 14.43 -15.79
CA GLY A 34 21.54 14.86 -14.43
C GLY A 34 20.47 15.96 -14.46
N PRO A 35 19.74 16.17 -13.36
CA PRO A 35 18.69 17.20 -13.31
C PRO A 35 19.26 18.57 -13.72
N ASP A 36 18.59 19.25 -14.65
CA ASP A 36 19.01 20.55 -15.17
C ASP A 36 19.07 21.60 -14.04
N ILE A 37 20.29 21.86 -13.59
CA ILE A 37 20.57 22.76 -12.45
C ILE A 37 20.21 24.21 -12.80
N THR A 38 20.17 24.58 -14.09
CA THR A 38 20.00 25.98 -14.52
C THR A 38 18.57 26.49 -14.39
N ASN A 39 17.57 25.61 -14.32
CA ASN A 39 16.15 25.97 -14.16
C ASN A 39 15.52 25.41 -12.87
N SER A 40 16.28 25.40 -11.77
CA SER A 40 15.79 24.97 -10.45
C SER A 40 15.58 26.13 -9.47
N VAL A 41 14.65 25.94 -8.54
CA VAL A 41 14.34 26.87 -7.44
C VAL A 41 14.90 26.35 -6.12
N GLU A 42 15.35 27.24 -5.25
CA GLU A 42 15.83 26.84 -3.93
C GLU A 42 14.67 26.74 -2.92
N LYS A 43 14.71 25.71 -2.08
CA LYS A 43 13.81 25.53 -0.94
C LYS A 43 14.65 25.22 0.30
N LEU A 44 14.45 26.00 1.36
CA LEU A 44 15.09 25.76 2.64
C LEU A 44 14.34 24.67 3.39
N VAL A 45 15.09 23.74 3.98
CA VAL A 45 14.55 22.62 4.76
C VAL A 45 15.40 22.43 6.02
N SER A 46 14.76 22.26 7.17
CA SER A 46 15.42 21.82 8.41
C SER A 46 14.96 20.43 8.78
N ILE A 47 15.90 19.51 9.03
CA ILE A 47 15.63 18.14 9.46
C ILE A 47 16.20 17.96 10.86
N ASP A 48 15.32 17.84 11.86
CA ASP A 48 15.67 17.79 13.27
C ASP A 48 15.39 16.42 13.88
N ALA A 49 16.46 15.66 14.10
CA ALA A 49 16.41 14.35 14.74
C ALA A 49 16.23 14.41 16.26
N GLY A 50 16.32 15.60 16.87
CA GLY A 50 16.04 15.85 18.29
C GLY A 50 14.54 15.92 18.61
N GLN A 51 13.69 16.17 17.61
CA GLN A 51 12.23 16.15 17.76
C GLN A 51 11.63 14.93 17.06
N THR A 52 11.17 13.95 17.83
CA THR A 52 10.59 12.69 17.34
C THR A 52 9.07 12.63 17.53
N PHE A 53 8.39 11.87 16.69
CA PHE A 53 6.95 11.60 16.77
C PHE A 53 6.70 10.08 16.84
N GLN A 54 5.74 9.55 16.07
CA GLN A 54 5.37 8.13 16.10
C GLN A 54 6.46 7.22 15.51
N THR A 55 6.47 5.97 15.99
CA THR A 55 7.27 4.88 15.43
C THR A 55 6.46 4.16 14.35
N ILE A 56 7.07 3.92 13.20
CA ILE A 56 6.40 3.26 12.07
C ILE A 56 6.32 1.75 12.33
N ALA A 57 5.10 1.21 12.28
CA ALA A 57 4.79 -0.21 12.33
C ALA A 57 4.97 -0.89 10.96
N GLY A 58 4.64 -0.19 9.87
CA GLY A 58 4.94 -0.66 8.52
C GLY A 58 4.07 -0.06 7.43
N PHE A 59 4.32 -0.55 6.22
CA PHE A 59 3.57 -0.22 5.02
C PHE A 59 3.08 -1.50 4.36
N GLY A 60 1.82 -1.52 3.94
CA GLY A 60 1.16 -2.71 3.43
C GLY A 60 0.29 -2.51 2.20
N ALA A 61 -0.28 -3.63 1.75
CA ALA A 61 -1.36 -3.73 0.80
C ALA A 61 -2.16 -5.00 1.10
N SER A 62 -3.32 -5.17 0.45
CA SER A 62 -4.20 -6.31 0.66
C SER A 62 -4.13 -7.36 -0.45
N ASP A 63 -4.33 -8.62 -0.06
CA ASP A 63 -4.47 -9.77 -0.93
C ASP A 63 -5.90 -10.01 -1.44
N CYS A 64 -6.83 -9.11 -1.10
CA CYS A 64 -8.25 -9.27 -1.42
C CYS A 64 -8.45 -9.53 -2.93
N TRP A 65 -9.20 -10.59 -3.26
CA TRP A 65 -9.67 -10.91 -4.62
C TRP A 65 -8.60 -11.45 -5.58
N SER A 66 -8.09 -10.59 -6.47
CA SER A 66 -7.23 -10.97 -7.60
C SER A 66 -5.95 -11.74 -7.22
N PRO A 67 -5.28 -11.47 -6.09
CA PRO A 67 -4.13 -12.27 -5.63
C PRO A 67 -4.43 -13.76 -5.42
N ALA A 68 -5.66 -14.13 -5.03
CA ALA A 68 -6.04 -15.55 -4.92
C ALA A 68 -5.98 -16.27 -6.29
N PHE A 69 -6.40 -15.60 -7.36
CA PHE A 69 -6.32 -16.14 -8.72
C PHE A 69 -4.90 -16.14 -9.26
N VAL A 70 -4.14 -15.07 -9.06
CA VAL A 70 -2.75 -14.98 -9.52
C VAL A 70 -1.88 -16.02 -8.81
N GLY A 71 -2.00 -16.12 -7.49
CA GLY A 71 -1.20 -17.05 -6.69
C GLY A 71 -1.46 -18.51 -7.05
N LYS A 72 -2.68 -18.85 -7.49
CA LYS A 72 -3.10 -20.21 -7.85
C LYS A 72 -2.87 -20.54 -9.33
N SER A 73 -3.35 -19.68 -10.23
CA SER A 73 -3.51 -19.99 -11.66
C SER A 73 -2.40 -19.42 -12.54
N TRP A 74 -1.73 -18.34 -12.14
CA TRP A 74 -0.66 -17.74 -12.94
C TRP A 74 0.67 -18.39 -12.57
N THR A 75 1.31 -19.10 -13.49
CA THR A 75 2.50 -19.90 -13.19
C THR A 75 3.80 -19.22 -13.61
N SER A 76 3.77 -18.36 -14.63
CA SER A 76 4.96 -17.71 -15.19
C SER A 76 5.28 -16.37 -14.53
N HIS A 77 4.26 -15.60 -14.15
CA HIS A 77 4.41 -14.21 -13.73
C HIS A 77 4.24 -13.98 -12.22
N ARG A 78 3.62 -14.90 -11.46
CA ARG A 78 3.39 -14.73 -10.01
C ARG A 78 4.67 -14.49 -9.19
N ALA A 79 5.81 -15.02 -9.64
CA ALA A 79 7.11 -14.77 -9.02
C ALA A 79 7.57 -13.30 -9.18
N GLY A 80 7.42 -12.72 -10.38
CA GLY A 80 7.75 -11.32 -10.64
C GLY A 80 6.79 -10.34 -9.94
N ILE A 81 5.51 -10.68 -9.86
CA ILE A 81 4.50 -9.90 -9.12
C ILE A 81 4.84 -9.86 -7.62
N THR A 82 5.16 -11.00 -7.02
CA THR A 82 5.56 -11.04 -5.60
C THR A 82 6.89 -10.34 -5.35
N GLU A 83 7.83 -10.38 -6.31
CA GLU A 83 9.07 -9.62 -6.24
C GLU A 83 8.81 -8.11 -6.24
N LEU A 84 7.92 -7.60 -7.09
CA LEU A 84 7.51 -6.18 -7.13
C LEU A 84 6.94 -5.69 -5.79
N LEU A 85 6.16 -6.54 -5.11
CA LEU A 85 5.52 -6.17 -3.84
C LEU A 85 6.50 -6.25 -2.65
N PHE A 86 7.22 -7.36 -2.52
CA PHE A 86 7.90 -7.69 -1.26
C PHE A 86 9.42 -7.52 -1.31
N SER A 87 10.04 -7.56 -2.50
CA SER A 87 11.50 -7.48 -2.56
C SER A 87 12.01 -6.12 -2.13
N SER A 88 12.98 -6.13 -1.21
CA SER A 88 13.77 -4.97 -0.82
C SER A 88 15.17 -5.01 -1.44
N GLU A 89 15.38 -5.68 -2.58
CA GLU A 89 16.66 -5.68 -3.30
C GLU A 89 16.76 -4.51 -4.29
N ILE A 90 17.96 -3.96 -4.46
CA ILE A 90 18.33 -3.07 -5.58
C ILE A 90 19.39 -3.80 -6.39
N VAL A 91 19.19 -3.89 -7.69
CA VAL A 91 20.16 -4.48 -8.63
C VAL A 91 20.45 -3.46 -9.72
N GLY A 92 21.72 -3.08 -9.87
CA GLY A 92 22.15 -2.11 -10.89
C GLY A 92 21.45 -0.75 -10.78
N GLY A 93 21.19 -0.28 -9.56
CA GLY A 93 20.52 1.00 -9.30
C GLY A 93 19.00 1.01 -9.52
N LYS A 94 18.39 -0.18 -9.70
CA LYS A 94 16.94 -0.33 -9.86
C LYS A 94 16.38 -1.23 -8.77
N PRO A 95 15.42 -0.78 -7.96
CA PRO A 95 14.70 -1.65 -7.05
C PRO A 95 13.96 -2.74 -7.80
N LYS A 96 14.03 -3.97 -7.28
CA LYS A 96 13.22 -5.07 -7.81
C LYS A 96 11.76 -5.01 -7.35
N GLY A 97 11.51 -4.34 -6.23
CA GLY A 97 10.19 -4.13 -5.67
C GLY A 97 10.18 -3.00 -4.64
N ILE A 98 9.02 -2.85 -4.01
CA ILE A 98 8.73 -1.78 -3.06
C ILE A 98 8.98 -2.17 -1.61
N GLY A 99 9.33 -3.44 -1.36
CA GLY A 99 9.62 -3.94 -0.03
C GLY A 99 8.49 -3.66 0.95
N LEU A 100 7.26 -4.09 0.69
CA LEU A 100 6.21 -4.03 1.72
C LEU A 100 6.71 -4.69 3.02
N SER A 101 6.26 -4.15 4.15
CA SER A 101 6.63 -4.64 5.49
C SER A 101 5.43 -5.20 6.27
N GLN A 102 4.22 -5.07 5.71
CA GLN A 102 3.01 -5.69 6.20
C GLN A 102 2.21 -6.26 5.01
N TRP A 103 1.51 -7.36 5.24
CA TRP A 103 0.61 -7.95 4.24
C TRP A 103 -0.74 -8.26 4.88
N ARG A 104 -1.82 -7.71 4.29
CA ARG A 104 -3.19 -7.93 4.79
C ARG A 104 -3.81 -9.10 4.03
N VAL A 105 -4.19 -10.15 4.75
CA VAL A 105 -4.70 -11.42 4.22
C VAL A 105 -6.19 -11.54 4.51
N ASN A 106 -7.01 -11.59 3.46
CA ASN A 106 -8.47 -11.69 3.54
C ASN A 106 -8.90 -13.09 3.98
N LEU A 107 -9.49 -13.21 5.15
CA LEU A 107 -10.25 -14.36 5.60
C LEU A 107 -11.65 -14.29 4.97
N GLY A 108 -11.76 -14.81 3.75
CA GLY A 108 -13.00 -14.79 2.98
C GLY A 108 -14.14 -15.56 3.66
N GLY A 109 -15.36 -15.12 3.36
CA GLY A 109 -16.59 -15.74 3.88
C GLY A 109 -16.95 -17.06 3.20
N GLY A 110 -16.28 -17.42 2.10
CA GLY A 110 -16.53 -18.66 1.36
C GLY A 110 -17.47 -18.51 0.16
N SER A 111 -17.75 -17.28 -0.30
CA SER A 111 -18.58 -17.03 -1.49
C SER A 111 -18.06 -17.68 -2.77
N ALA A 112 -16.74 -17.95 -2.88
CA ALA A 112 -16.16 -18.61 -4.05
C ALA A 112 -16.72 -20.03 -4.25
N ALA A 113 -16.93 -20.79 -3.17
CA ALA A 113 -17.51 -22.15 -3.26
C ALA A 113 -18.98 -22.13 -3.71
N GLN A 114 -19.69 -21.02 -3.48
CA GLN A 114 -21.07 -20.86 -3.93
C GLN A 114 -21.18 -20.52 -5.42
N GLY A 115 -20.09 -20.09 -6.06
CA GLY A 115 -20.08 -19.68 -7.47
C GLY A 115 -21.15 -18.62 -7.77
N GLU A 116 -21.91 -18.80 -8.86
CA GLU A 116 -23.03 -17.90 -9.21
C GLU A 116 -24.10 -17.82 -8.12
N ALA A 117 -24.29 -18.88 -7.34
CA ALA A 117 -25.25 -18.87 -6.25
C ALA A 117 -24.84 -17.91 -5.11
N SER A 118 -23.60 -17.40 -5.08
CA SER A 118 -23.18 -16.36 -4.13
C SER A 118 -23.95 -15.05 -4.30
N GLY A 119 -24.47 -14.75 -5.50
CA GLY A 119 -25.06 -13.46 -5.84
C GLY A 119 -24.03 -12.33 -6.06
N ILE A 120 -22.73 -12.63 -5.98
CA ILE A 120 -21.66 -11.68 -6.35
C ILE A 120 -21.36 -11.90 -7.82
N GLU A 121 -21.73 -10.93 -8.67
CA GLU A 121 -21.62 -11.05 -10.14
C GLU A 121 -20.17 -11.16 -10.62
N ASP A 122 -19.28 -10.33 -10.09
CA ASP A 122 -17.86 -10.38 -10.47
C ASP A 122 -17.17 -11.58 -9.79
N LYS A 123 -16.85 -12.61 -10.57
CA LYS A 123 -16.12 -13.80 -10.12
C LYS A 123 -14.85 -13.43 -9.36
N SER A 124 -14.15 -12.36 -9.73
CA SER A 124 -12.90 -11.97 -9.04
C SER A 124 -13.13 -11.55 -7.60
N ARG A 125 -14.33 -11.06 -7.25
CA ARG A 125 -14.68 -10.56 -5.91
C ARG A 125 -15.19 -11.63 -4.95
N ARG A 126 -15.29 -12.88 -5.39
CA ARG A 126 -15.65 -14.03 -4.55
C ARG A 126 -14.41 -14.52 -3.82
N ALA A 127 -14.55 -14.90 -2.54
CA ALA A 127 -13.42 -15.33 -1.71
C ALA A 127 -13.59 -16.76 -1.19
N GLU A 128 -12.48 -17.48 -1.11
CA GLU A 128 -12.42 -18.80 -0.46
C GLU A 128 -12.44 -18.64 1.08
N SER A 129 -12.74 -19.74 1.78
CA SER A 129 -12.65 -19.85 3.24
C SER A 129 -12.00 -21.20 3.56
N TYR A 130 -11.38 -21.38 4.73
CA TYR A 130 -10.98 -22.71 5.17
C TYR A 130 -12.17 -23.54 5.65
N LEU A 131 -13.24 -22.88 6.10
CA LEU A 131 -14.46 -23.54 6.56
C LEU A 131 -15.25 -24.10 5.36
N THR A 132 -15.61 -25.37 5.45
CA THR A 132 -16.44 -26.09 4.47
C THR A 132 -17.89 -26.18 4.92
N ASP A 133 -18.78 -26.62 4.01
CA ASP A 133 -20.22 -26.72 4.27
C ASP A 133 -20.59 -27.78 5.33
N ASP A 134 -19.70 -28.73 5.61
CA ASP A 134 -19.85 -29.70 6.69
C ASP A 134 -19.27 -29.21 8.03
N LEU A 135 -18.91 -27.93 8.12
CA LEU A 135 -18.34 -27.25 9.29
C LEU A 135 -16.99 -27.85 9.74
N THR A 136 -16.19 -28.32 8.78
CA THR A 136 -14.81 -28.75 9.00
C THR A 136 -13.82 -27.80 8.32
N TYR A 137 -12.52 -27.99 8.57
CA TYR A 137 -11.47 -27.20 7.90
C TYR A 137 -10.80 -28.00 6.79
N ASP A 138 -10.75 -27.40 5.61
CA ASP A 138 -9.89 -27.84 4.52
C ASP A 138 -8.70 -26.87 4.37
N TRP A 139 -7.58 -27.23 5.01
CA TRP A 139 -6.34 -26.46 4.96
C TRP A 139 -5.66 -26.44 3.58
N THR A 140 -6.17 -27.19 2.59
CA THR A 140 -5.67 -27.13 1.22
C THR A 140 -6.24 -25.95 0.44
N ARG A 141 -7.33 -25.32 0.91
CA ARG A 141 -7.95 -24.12 0.31
C ARG A 141 -7.08 -22.88 0.43
N CYS A 142 -7.54 -21.79 -0.18
CA CYS A 142 -6.87 -20.49 -0.22
C CYS A 142 -5.43 -20.58 -0.75
N GLU A 143 -5.21 -21.47 -1.73
CA GLU A 143 -3.87 -21.79 -2.27
C GLU A 143 -3.15 -20.53 -2.78
N GLY A 144 -3.85 -19.64 -3.48
CA GLY A 144 -3.25 -18.42 -4.00
C GLY A 144 -2.82 -17.46 -2.90
N GLN A 145 -3.63 -17.29 -1.84
CA GLN A 145 -3.27 -16.45 -0.71
C GLN A 145 -2.07 -17.01 0.05
N ARG A 146 -2.04 -18.34 0.27
CA ARG A 146 -0.88 -19.03 0.86
C ARG A 146 0.39 -18.81 0.06
N TYR A 147 0.33 -18.88 -1.28
CA TYR A 147 1.47 -18.54 -2.14
C TYR A 147 2.00 -17.13 -1.89
N PHE A 148 1.11 -16.13 -1.75
CA PHE A 148 1.53 -14.76 -1.46
C PHE A 148 2.13 -14.62 -0.05
N MET A 149 1.58 -15.30 0.96
CA MET A 149 2.15 -15.32 2.30
C MET A 149 3.55 -15.97 2.33
N ASP A 150 3.74 -17.07 1.62
CA ASP A 150 5.05 -17.73 1.46
C ASP A 150 6.07 -16.78 0.86
N ARG A 151 5.71 -16.17 -0.27
CA ARG A 151 6.60 -15.23 -0.98
C ARG A 151 6.86 -13.97 -0.17
N ALA A 152 5.88 -13.45 0.55
CA ALA A 152 6.05 -12.32 1.46
C ALA A 152 7.08 -12.64 2.53
N LYS A 153 6.93 -13.79 3.21
CA LYS A 153 7.87 -14.25 4.24
C LYS A 153 9.29 -14.47 3.68
N GLU A 154 9.42 -15.15 2.54
CA GLU A 154 10.70 -15.38 1.87
C GLU A 154 11.43 -14.09 1.49
N LEU A 155 10.67 -13.06 1.07
CA LEU A 155 11.21 -11.77 0.64
C LEU A 155 11.34 -10.74 1.79
N GLY A 156 11.10 -11.13 3.03
CA GLY A 156 11.34 -10.30 4.22
C GLY A 156 10.12 -9.50 4.72
N CYS A 157 8.92 -9.79 4.23
CA CYS A 157 7.64 -9.29 4.71
C CYS A 157 6.93 -10.38 5.56
N ASN A 158 7.50 -10.72 6.72
CA ASN A 158 6.91 -11.67 7.66
C ASN A 158 6.14 -10.92 8.77
N ASN A 159 5.15 -10.13 8.40
CA ASN A 159 4.23 -9.47 9.33
C ASN A 159 2.84 -9.41 8.69
N PHE A 160 1.92 -10.21 9.20
CA PHE A 160 0.61 -10.45 8.58
C PHE A 160 -0.51 -9.92 9.46
N VAL A 161 -1.47 -9.27 8.82
CA VAL A 161 -2.76 -8.91 9.41
C VAL A 161 -3.81 -9.77 8.71
N LEU A 162 -4.46 -10.67 9.45
CA LEU A 162 -5.63 -11.36 8.93
C LEU A 162 -6.82 -10.40 9.05
N PHE A 163 -7.64 -10.25 8.02
CA PHE A 163 -8.83 -9.41 8.10
C PHE A 163 -10.04 -10.08 7.46
N SER A 164 -11.26 -9.76 7.87
CA SER A 164 -12.47 -10.35 7.29
C SER A 164 -13.49 -9.28 6.89
N ASN A 165 -14.01 -9.40 5.66
CA ASN A 165 -15.12 -8.57 5.19
C ASN A 165 -16.48 -9.06 5.72
N THR A 166 -16.61 -10.38 5.96
CA THR A 166 -17.89 -11.00 6.30
C THR A 166 -17.67 -12.32 7.05
N PRO A 167 -18.55 -12.71 7.99
CA PRO A 167 -18.48 -14.03 8.60
C PRO A 167 -18.60 -15.16 7.57
N PRO A 168 -18.09 -16.37 7.86
CA PRO A 168 -18.31 -17.55 7.02
C PRO A 168 -19.80 -17.72 6.68
N VAL A 169 -20.11 -17.97 5.41
CA VAL A 169 -21.50 -18.03 4.91
C VAL A 169 -22.37 -19.05 5.64
N GLN A 170 -21.78 -20.07 6.25
CA GLN A 170 -22.48 -21.07 7.05
C GLN A 170 -23.09 -20.47 8.33
N TYR A 171 -22.47 -19.42 8.87
CA TYR A 171 -22.87 -18.74 10.09
C TYR A 171 -23.78 -17.53 9.83
N THR A 172 -23.95 -17.11 8.57
CA THR A 172 -24.73 -15.90 8.26
C THR A 172 -26.23 -16.15 8.18
N TYR A 173 -27.03 -15.09 8.38
CA TYR A 173 -28.49 -15.15 8.33
C TYR A 173 -29.05 -15.57 6.97
N ASN A 174 -28.46 -15.06 5.88
CA ASN A 174 -28.92 -15.32 4.52
C ASN A 174 -28.13 -16.43 3.82
N GLY A 175 -27.10 -17.00 4.46
CA GLY A 175 -26.22 -17.97 3.84
C GLY A 175 -25.36 -17.39 2.72
N LYS A 176 -25.10 -16.08 2.72
CA LYS A 176 -24.32 -15.34 1.71
C LYS A 176 -23.24 -14.49 2.36
N GLY A 177 -22.29 -14.05 1.52
CA GLY A 177 -21.19 -13.18 1.94
C GLY A 177 -21.56 -11.69 2.02
N PHE A 178 -22.65 -11.25 1.39
CA PHE A 178 -23.21 -9.89 1.53
C PHE A 178 -24.38 -9.90 2.53
N SER A 179 -24.74 -8.75 3.09
CA SER A 179 -25.78 -8.61 4.13
C SER A 179 -27.12 -8.15 3.58
N ALA A 180 -28.20 -8.83 3.97
CA ALA A 180 -29.57 -8.33 3.76
C ALA A 180 -30.14 -7.66 5.03
N ARG A 181 -29.31 -7.40 6.05
CA ARG A 181 -29.72 -6.88 7.36
C ARG A 181 -29.48 -5.37 7.52
N GLY A 182 -29.11 -4.70 6.44
CA GLY A 182 -28.72 -3.29 6.49
C GLY A 182 -27.50 -3.15 7.38
N GLY A 183 -27.61 -2.31 8.41
CA GLY A 183 -26.48 -2.03 9.27
C GLY A 183 -26.36 -2.84 10.56
N LEU A 184 -27.03 -3.98 10.60
CA LEU A 184 -26.82 -4.99 11.62
C LEU A 184 -25.96 -6.11 11.05
N SER A 185 -25.23 -6.80 11.92
CA SER A 185 -24.37 -7.92 11.54
C SER A 185 -25.12 -8.99 10.74
N ASN A 186 -24.55 -9.52 9.66
CA ASN A 186 -25.10 -10.68 8.98
C ASN A 186 -24.83 -12.00 9.75
N LEU A 187 -24.22 -11.97 10.93
CA LEU A 187 -23.90 -13.12 11.78
C LEU A 187 -25.09 -13.52 12.68
N LYS A 188 -25.44 -14.81 12.72
CA LYS A 188 -26.43 -15.31 13.69
C LYS A 188 -25.88 -15.26 15.13
N PRO A 189 -26.69 -14.89 16.14
CA PRO A 189 -26.23 -14.72 17.53
C PRO A 189 -25.50 -15.93 18.11
N GLU A 190 -25.92 -17.14 17.75
CA GLU A 190 -25.31 -18.39 18.21
C GLU A 190 -23.90 -18.66 17.65
N HIS A 191 -23.44 -17.90 16.65
CA HIS A 191 -22.18 -18.15 15.94
C HIS A 191 -21.10 -17.09 16.17
N TYR A 192 -21.25 -16.20 17.16
CA TYR A 192 -20.19 -15.24 17.52
C TYR A 192 -18.92 -15.96 18.00
N GLY A 193 -19.05 -16.94 18.89
CA GLY A 193 -17.94 -17.79 19.33
C GLY A 193 -17.35 -18.64 18.20
N ASP A 194 -18.19 -19.18 17.31
CA ASP A 194 -17.73 -19.97 16.16
C ASP A 194 -16.89 -19.15 15.18
N PHE A 195 -17.32 -17.91 14.88
CA PHE A 195 -16.58 -17.03 13.99
C PHE A 195 -15.26 -16.56 14.60
N ALA A 196 -15.27 -16.21 15.89
CA ALA A 196 -14.05 -15.90 16.64
C ALA A 196 -13.07 -17.08 16.66
N GLY A 197 -13.59 -18.29 16.95
CA GLY A 197 -12.82 -19.53 16.94
C GLY A 197 -12.21 -19.83 15.57
N TYR A 198 -12.95 -19.62 14.49
CA TYR A 198 -12.44 -19.74 13.11
C TYR A 198 -11.22 -18.84 12.86
N MET A 199 -11.33 -17.55 13.18
CA MET A 199 -10.22 -16.61 12.98
C MET A 199 -9.00 -16.99 13.84
N ALA A 200 -9.23 -17.40 15.09
CA ALA A 200 -8.17 -17.83 16.00
C ALA A 200 -7.51 -19.16 15.58
N ASP A 201 -8.25 -20.11 15.02
CA ASP A 201 -7.72 -21.37 14.47
C ASP A 201 -6.82 -21.12 13.27
N VAL A 202 -7.24 -20.24 12.34
CA VAL A 202 -6.42 -19.86 11.18
C VAL A 202 -5.14 -19.15 11.64
N ALA A 203 -5.24 -18.22 12.60
CA ALA A 203 -4.07 -17.56 13.18
C ALA A 203 -3.12 -18.54 13.88
N ALA A 204 -3.66 -19.50 14.65
CA ALA A 204 -2.87 -20.55 15.30
C ALA A 204 -2.15 -21.44 14.29
N ARG A 205 -2.83 -21.82 13.20
CA ARG A 205 -2.25 -22.62 12.13
C ARG A 205 -1.02 -21.93 11.53
N TYR A 206 -1.17 -20.67 11.12
CA TYR A 206 -0.08 -19.90 10.53
C TYR A 206 1.03 -19.59 11.53
N THR A 207 0.70 -19.28 12.77
CA THR A 207 1.70 -19.06 13.82
C THR A 207 2.54 -20.32 14.05
N GLY A 208 1.91 -21.50 14.07
CA GLY A 208 2.61 -22.80 14.16
C GLY A 208 3.52 -23.13 12.97
N GLU A 209 3.26 -22.53 11.80
CA GLU A 209 4.12 -22.61 10.59
C GLU A 209 5.19 -21.51 10.52
N GLY A 210 5.25 -20.65 11.55
CA GLY A 210 6.23 -19.59 11.69
C GLY A 210 5.93 -18.35 10.85
N TYR A 211 4.67 -18.13 10.44
CA TYR A 211 4.24 -16.81 9.97
C TYR A 211 3.92 -15.94 11.18
N HIS A 212 4.37 -14.69 11.18
CA HIS A 212 4.05 -13.77 12.26
C HIS A 212 2.68 -13.12 11.99
N ILE A 213 1.63 -13.69 12.57
CA ILE A 213 0.30 -13.09 12.59
C ILE A 213 0.26 -12.05 13.71
N SER A 214 0.47 -10.78 13.35
CA SER A 214 0.51 -9.72 14.35
C SER A 214 -0.90 -9.33 14.80
N HIS A 215 -1.85 -9.24 13.86
CA HIS A 215 -3.20 -8.80 14.15
C HIS A 215 -4.28 -9.60 13.42
N ILE A 216 -5.47 -9.65 14.02
CA ILE A 216 -6.72 -10.02 13.36
C ILE A 216 -7.67 -8.81 13.36
N SER A 217 -8.18 -8.45 12.19
CA SER A 217 -9.21 -7.43 11.99
C SER A 217 -10.54 -8.09 11.63
N PRO A 218 -11.49 -8.20 12.58
CA PRO A 218 -12.63 -9.12 12.45
C PRO A 218 -13.78 -8.58 11.57
N VAL A 219 -13.79 -7.29 11.26
CA VAL A 219 -14.88 -6.62 10.51
C VAL A 219 -14.29 -5.58 9.56
N ASN A 220 -14.97 -5.28 8.45
CA ASN A 220 -14.55 -4.23 7.51
C ASN A 220 -15.68 -3.21 7.26
N GLU A 221 -15.35 -1.92 7.34
CA GLU A 221 -16.26 -0.77 7.20
C GLU A 221 -17.66 -1.03 7.79
N PRO A 222 -17.74 -1.29 9.10
CA PRO A 222 -18.97 -1.72 9.77
C PRO A 222 -20.12 -0.72 9.60
N GLN A 223 -19.80 0.53 9.24
CA GLN A 223 -20.80 1.56 9.07
C GLN A 223 -21.73 1.35 7.85
N TYR A 224 -21.30 0.61 6.83
CA TYR A 224 -22.04 0.41 5.59
C TYR A 224 -22.98 -0.81 5.63
N ASN A 225 -23.96 -0.85 4.74
CA ASN A 225 -24.99 -1.90 4.73
C ASN A 225 -24.58 -3.16 3.96
N TRP A 226 -23.65 -3.04 3.01
CA TRP A 226 -23.08 -4.16 2.25
C TRP A 226 -24.11 -5.13 1.62
N ASP A 227 -25.05 -4.61 0.83
CA ASP A 227 -26.19 -5.37 0.32
C ASP A 227 -25.95 -6.13 -1.01
N SER A 228 -24.83 -5.87 -1.69
CA SER A 228 -24.51 -6.50 -2.97
C SER A 228 -23.05 -6.21 -3.40
N GLY A 229 -22.63 -6.79 -4.53
CA GLY A 229 -21.39 -6.44 -5.25
C GLY A 229 -20.09 -7.02 -4.71
N GLN A 230 -20.01 -7.30 -3.40
CA GLN A 230 -18.87 -7.96 -2.75
C GLN A 230 -19.27 -8.60 -1.42
N GLU A 231 -18.36 -9.34 -0.79
CA GLU A 231 -18.49 -9.74 0.61
C GLU A 231 -18.47 -8.52 1.52
N GLY A 232 -19.35 -8.50 2.54
CA GLY A 232 -19.46 -7.40 3.49
C GLY A 232 -20.62 -7.60 4.47
N SER A 233 -20.52 -6.96 5.64
CA SER A 233 -21.58 -6.93 6.63
C SER A 233 -21.56 -5.60 7.40
N GLY A 234 -22.72 -4.97 7.58
CA GLY A 234 -22.83 -3.86 8.53
C GLY A 234 -22.72 -4.36 9.96
N TRP A 235 -22.28 -3.51 10.89
CA TRP A 235 -22.21 -3.84 12.32
C TRP A 235 -22.47 -2.61 13.16
N THR A 236 -23.16 -2.80 14.28
CA THR A 236 -23.15 -1.82 15.37
C THR A 236 -21.88 -1.96 16.21
N ASN A 237 -21.50 -0.90 16.92
CA ASN A 237 -20.41 -0.87 17.86
C ASN A 237 -20.56 -1.97 18.93
N ASP A 238 -21.78 -2.23 19.42
CA ASP A 238 -22.04 -3.30 20.39
C ASP A 238 -21.82 -4.70 19.79
N GLU A 239 -22.22 -4.92 18.52
CA GLU A 239 -21.96 -6.19 17.82
C GLU A 239 -20.46 -6.39 17.55
N VAL A 240 -19.72 -5.33 17.16
CA VAL A 240 -18.27 -5.40 17.02
C VAL A 240 -17.60 -5.72 18.37
N ALA A 241 -18.02 -5.07 19.45
CA ALA A 241 -17.50 -5.32 20.79
C ALA A 241 -17.81 -6.74 21.28
N ALA A 242 -19.00 -7.28 20.97
CA ALA A 242 -19.33 -8.67 21.28
C ALA A 242 -18.40 -9.64 20.55
N LEU A 243 -18.15 -9.44 19.25
CA LEU A 243 -17.22 -10.28 18.49
C LEU A 243 -15.78 -10.14 18.99
N ALA A 244 -15.34 -8.93 19.36
CA ALA A 244 -14.01 -8.70 19.91
C ALA A 244 -13.78 -9.48 21.23
N ARG A 245 -14.79 -9.55 22.11
CA ARG A 245 -14.72 -10.33 23.35
C ARG A 245 -14.61 -11.84 23.09
N GLU A 246 -15.37 -12.37 22.13
CA GLU A 246 -15.27 -13.78 21.73
C GLU A 246 -13.90 -14.09 21.10
N LEU A 247 -13.36 -13.17 20.30
CA LEU A 247 -12.04 -13.31 19.70
C LEU A 247 -10.92 -13.24 20.74
N ASP A 248 -11.01 -12.33 21.71
CA ASP A 248 -10.06 -12.22 22.83
C ASP A 248 -9.97 -13.54 23.62
N MET A 249 -11.12 -14.11 24.01
CA MET A 249 -11.18 -15.43 24.66
C MET A 249 -10.62 -16.54 23.76
N SER A 250 -10.95 -16.54 22.47
CA SER A 250 -10.50 -17.56 21.52
C SER A 250 -8.99 -17.56 21.29
N LEU A 251 -8.37 -16.38 21.35
CA LEU A 251 -6.91 -16.18 21.25
C LEU A 251 -6.21 -16.66 22.53
N ASP A 252 -6.75 -16.32 23.70
CA ASP A 252 -6.25 -16.78 25.01
C ASP A 252 -6.30 -18.32 25.13
N ASP A 253 -7.42 -18.93 24.76
CA ASP A 253 -7.60 -20.40 24.80
C ASP A 253 -6.58 -21.15 23.93
N ARG A 254 -6.06 -20.48 22.89
CA ARG A 254 -5.03 -21.02 21.99
C ARG A 254 -3.61 -20.58 22.35
N GLY A 255 -3.44 -19.76 23.39
CA GLY A 255 -2.15 -19.22 23.81
C GLY A 255 -1.48 -18.36 22.75
N LEU A 256 -2.26 -17.65 21.92
CA LEU A 256 -1.75 -16.78 20.87
C LEU A 256 -1.37 -15.41 21.45
N SER A 257 -0.37 -14.77 20.86
CA SER A 257 0.02 -13.39 21.17
C SER A 257 -0.45 -12.39 20.11
N THR A 258 -1.40 -12.80 19.26
CA THR A 258 -1.94 -12.02 18.15
C THR A 258 -2.92 -11.00 18.71
N ASP A 259 -2.78 -9.72 18.33
CA ASP A 259 -3.66 -8.67 18.81
C ASP A 259 -4.92 -8.52 17.91
N ILE A 260 -5.95 -7.85 18.42
CA ILE A 260 -7.18 -7.53 17.68
C ILE A 260 -7.09 -6.09 17.19
N LEU A 261 -7.21 -5.90 15.88
CA LEU A 261 -7.24 -4.58 15.24
C LEU A 261 -8.68 -4.18 14.95
N LEU A 262 -9.17 -3.16 15.66
CA LEU A 262 -10.54 -2.65 15.51
C LEU A 262 -10.58 -1.29 14.82
N GLY A 263 -11.78 -0.91 14.38
CA GLY A 263 -12.06 0.36 13.74
C GLY A 263 -12.53 0.15 12.31
N GLU A 264 -11.58 -0.05 11.40
CA GLU A 264 -11.78 -0.30 9.96
C GLU A 264 -12.86 0.58 9.34
N SER A 265 -13.02 1.80 9.86
CA SER A 265 -14.07 2.69 9.39
C SER A 265 -13.65 3.24 8.04
N GLY A 266 -14.53 3.12 7.05
CA GLY A 266 -14.33 3.62 5.69
C GLY A 266 -14.04 5.12 5.58
N ASP A 267 -14.19 5.90 6.64
CA ASP A 267 -13.70 7.29 6.71
C ASP A 267 -13.36 7.65 8.16
N TRP A 268 -12.21 8.31 8.34
CA TRP A 268 -11.72 8.95 9.56
C TRP A 268 -12.78 9.61 10.46
N GLU A 269 -13.79 10.27 9.90
CA GLU A 269 -14.82 10.96 10.69
C GLU A 269 -15.69 10.02 11.55
N TYR A 270 -15.87 8.77 11.13
CA TYR A 270 -16.61 7.78 11.94
C TYR A 270 -15.86 7.43 13.23
N LEU A 271 -14.54 7.65 13.29
CA LEU A 271 -13.74 7.33 14.47
C LEU A 271 -14.03 8.25 15.66
N TYR A 272 -14.18 9.55 15.44
CA TYR A 272 -14.15 10.55 16.52
C TYR A 272 -15.43 11.36 16.71
N LYS A 273 -16.43 11.22 15.84
CA LYS A 273 -17.72 11.91 15.99
C LYS A 273 -18.88 11.03 15.55
N VAL A 274 -20.08 11.42 15.98
CA VAL A 274 -21.31 10.86 15.44
C VAL A 274 -21.47 11.32 14.00
N LYS A 275 -21.52 10.36 13.07
CA LYS A 275 -21.71 10.57 11.64
C LYS A 275 -22.74 9.57 11.14
N GLY A 276 -23.89 10.06 10.68
CA GLY A 276 -25.00 9.19 10.31
C GLY A 276 -25.59 8.49 11.54
N ASP A 277 -25.47 7.17 11.59
CA ASP A 277 -26.00 6.34 12.68
C ASP A 277 -25.04 6.30 13.88
N ALA A 278 -25.53 6.71 15.05
CA ALA A 278 -24.75 6.77 16.29
C ALA A 278 -24.29 5.39 16.78
N ASN A 279 -24.99 4.31 16.41
CA ASN A 279 -24.64 2.96 16.82
C ASN A 279 -23.44 2.39 16.05
N ARG A 280 -22.92 3.09 15.04
CA ARG A 280 -21.80 2.65 14.18
C ARG A 280 -20.81 3.77 13.86
N SER A 281 -20.78 4.78 14.72
CA SER A 281 -19.90 5.94 14.62
C SER A 281 -19.39 6.32 16.02
N ASN A 282 -18.53 7.33 16.09
CA ASN A 282 -17.84 7.74 17.31
C ASN A 282 -17.08 6.60 18.00
N ILE A 283 -16.36 5.80 17.19
CA ILE A 283 -15.72 4.55 17.58
C ILE A 283 -14.78 4.71 18.78
N PHE A 284 -13.99 5.80 18.85
CA PHE A 284 -13.08 6.05 19.97
C PHE A 284 -13.84 6.08 21.30
N SER A 285 -14.95 6.81 21.34
CA SER A 285 -15.76 6.88 22.54
C SER A 285 -16.43 5.55 22.84
N ALA A 286 -16.97 4.87 21.83
CA ALA A 286 -17.67 3.60 22.01
C ALA A 286 -16.76 2.51 22.60
N PHE A 287 -15.54 2.36 22.09
CA PHE A 287 -14.63 1.26 22.44
C PHE A 287 -13.70 1.57 23.61
N PHE A 288 -13.35 2.84 23.84
CA PHE A 288 -12.32 3.22 24.82
C PHE A 288 -12.81 4.14 25.95
N THR A 289 -14.13 4.33 26.11
CA THR A 289 -14.70 4.96 27.31
C THR A 289 -15.16 3.91 28.32
N PRO A 290 -14.54 3.79 29.50
CA PRO A 290 -15.00 2.89 30.55
C PRO A 290 -16.47 3.16 30.91
N GLY A 291 -17.28 2.09 30.94
CA GLY A 291 -18.72 2.16 31.19
C GLY A 291 -19.60 2.26 29.94
N SER A 292 -19.01 2.43 28.75
CA SER A 292 -19.71 2.18 27.47
C SER A 292 -20.10 0.69 27.35
N SER A 293 -21.25 0.38 26.77
CA SER A 293 -21.65 -1.01 26.48
C SER A 293 -20.71 -1.71 25.50
N ALA A 294 -20.11 -0.93 24.60
CA ALA A 294 -19.13 -1.38 23.62
C ALA A 294 -17.68 -1.24 24.11
N TYR A 295 -17.43 -0.98 25.40
CA TYR A 295 -16.08 -0.87 25.93
C TYR A 295 -15.32 -2.19 25.76
N VAL A 296 -14.13 -2.11 25.15
CA VAL A 296 -13.22 -3.23 24.86
C VAL A 296 -11.77 -2.90 25.18
N GLY A 297 -11.49 -1.72 25.75
CA GLY A 297 -10.13 -1.28 26.07
C GLY A 297 -9.47 -2.02 27.24
N ASP A 298 -10.18 -2.96 27.89
CA ASP A 298 -9.68 -3.83 28.95
C ASP A 298 -9.40 -5.27 28.49
N LEU A 299 -9.66 -5.59 27.22
CA LEU A 299 -9.37 -6.90 26.64
C LEU A 299 -7.85 -7.10 26.46
N ALA A 300 -7.35 -8.32 26.66
CA ALA A 300 -5.92 -8.61 26.67
C ALA A 300 -5.27 -8.41 25.29
N HIS A 301 -6.00 -8.77 24.24
CA HIS A 301 -5.56 -8.68 22.85
C HIS A 301 -5.97 -7.37 22.17
N VAL A 302 -6.72 -6.47 22.83
CA VAL A 302 -6.99 -5.13 22.30
C VAL A 302 -5.95 -4.15 22.87
N LYS A 303 -5.00 -3.75 22.03
CA LYS A 303 -4.02 -2.71 22.39
C LYS A 303 -4.65 -1.32 22.32
N ASN A 304 -3.92 -0.33 22.82
CA ASN A 304 -4.23 1.09 22.63
C ASN A 304 -3.95 1.52 21.17
N LEU A 305 -4.62 0.86 20.23
CA LEU A 305 -4.45 0.97 18.80
C LEU A 305 -5.82 0.84 18.13
N ILE A 306 -6.07 1.67 17.13
CA ILE A 306 -7.26 1.64 16.29
C ILE A 306 -6.86 1.91 14.84
N CYS A 307 -7.60 1.38 13.87
CA CYS A 307 -7.41 1.69 12.46
C CYS A 307 -8.62 2.38 11.82
N GLY A 308 -8.38 2.99 10.66
CA GLY A 308 -9.41 3.54 9.80
C GLY A 308 -8.91 3.73 8.37
N HIS A 309 -9.83 4.06 7.48
CA HIS A 309 -9.57 4.24 6.05
C HIS A 309 -9.54 5.73 5.70
N SER A 310 -8.76 6.06 4.68
CA SER A 310 -8.56 7.45 4.26
C SER A 310 -9.58 7.95 3.22
N TYR A 311 -10.63 7.17 2.91
CA TYR A 311 -11.63 7.55 1.92
C TYR A 311 -12.48 8.74 2.37
N TRP A 312 -13.11 9.39 1.38
CA TRP A 312 -14.16 10.40 1.51
C TRP A 312 -13.72 11.72 2.19
N THR A 313 -12.56 11.74 2.84
CA THR A 313 -11.93 12.89 3.49
C THR A 313 -10.60 13.26 2.84
N ASP A 314 -10.45 12.87 1.59
CA ASP A 314 -9.28 13.03 0.73
C ASP A 314 -9.52 13.99 -0.44
N GLY A 315 -10.62 14.78 -0.44
CA GLY A 315 -10.97 15.63 -1.59
C GLY A 315 -10.11 16.89 -1.81
N THR A 316 -9.50 17.44 -0.75
CA THR A 316 -8.63 18.65 -0.79
C THR A 316 -7.49 18.53 0.20
N TRP A 317 -6.39 19.25 -0.05
CA TRP A 317 -5.25 19.36 0.86
C TRP A 317 -5.65 19.85 2.26
N ASP A 318 -6.36 20.98 2.33
CA ASP A 318 -6.78 21.54 3.61
C ASP A 318 -7.85 20.69 4.30
N GLY A 319 -8.74 20.08 3.52
CA GLY A 319 -9.76 19.15 4.03
C GLY A 319 -9.11 17.93 4.69
N MET A 320 -8.13 17.32 4.03
CA MET A 320 -7.34 16.23 4.59
C MET A 320 -6.74 16.64 5.93
N ARG A 321 -5.99 17.75 5.95
CA ARG A 321 -5.30 18.23 7.17
C ARG A 321 -6.27 18.53 8.30
N ASN A 322 -7.41 19.14 8.01
CA ASN A 322 -8.41 19.47 9.03
C ASN A 322 -8.97 18.20 9.69
N VAL A 323 -9.38 17.21 8.90
CA VAL A 323 -9.90 15.94 9.43
C VAL A 323 -8.83 15.20 10.22
N ARG A 324 -7.60 15.11 9.69
CA ARG A 324 -6.50 14.37 10.31
C ARG A 324 -6.01 14.99 11.61
N LYS A 325 -6.09 16.32 11.75
CA LYS A 325 -5.90 17.00 13.05
C LYS A 325 -6.94 16.58 14.08
N GLN A 326 -8.21 16.44 13.67
CA GLN A 326 -9.26 15.98 14.57
C GLN A 326 -9.05 14.52 14.99
N VAL A 327 -8.63 13.65 14.05
CA VAL A 327 -8.25 12.26 14.35
C VAL A 327 -7.14 12.23 15.39
N ALA A 328 -6.02 12.92 15.15
CA ALA A 328 -4.88 12.96 16.08
C ALA A 328 -5.27 13.51 17.46
N GLN A 329 -6.04 14.61 17.50
CA GLN A 329 -6.51 15.21 18.74
C GLN A 329 -7.41 14.24 19.53
N ALA A 330 -8.35 13.58 18.85
CA ALA A 330 -9.28 12.66 19.50
C ALA A 330 -8.56 11.38 19.95
N ALA A 331 -7.68 10.80 19.13
CA ALA A 331 -6.87 9.64 19.50
C ALA A 331 -6.00 9.93 20.73
N GLY A 332 -5.42 11.14 20.82
CA GLY A 332 -4.65 11.59 21.97
C GLY A 332 -5.46 11.68 23.27
N GLN A 333 -6.78 11.91 23.22
CA GLN A 333 -7.64 11.90 24.41
C GLN A 333 -7.80 10.50 25.02
N TYR A 334 -7.67 9.46 24.19
CA TYR A 334 -7.76 8.05 24.60
C TYR A 334 -6.39 7.37 24.65
N ASN A 335 -5.29 8.10 24.41
CA ASN A 335 -3.93 7.57 24.32
C ASN A 335 -3.81 6.41 23.30
N LEU A 336 -4.40 6.59 22.12
CA LEU A 336 -4.40 5.59 21.05
C LEU A 336 -3.36 5.90 19.98
N ASP A 337 -2.63 4.88 19.55
CA ASP A 337 -1.98 4.87 18.24
C ASP A 337 -3.04 4.69 17.15
N VAL A 338 -2.76 5.21 15.96
CA VAL A 338 -3.68 5.14 14.81
C VAL A 338 -2.98 4.51 13.62
N TRP A 339 -3.63 3.54 12.98
CA TRP A 339 -3.21 2.97 11.70
C TRP A 339 -4.14 3.42 10.59
N GLN A 340 -3.57 3.73 9.42
CA GLN A 340 -4.32 3.76 8.18
C GLN A 340 -4.26 2.35 7.58
N SER A 341 -5.41 1.72 7.39
CA SER A 341 -5.52 0.30 7.02
C SER A 341 -6.03 0.05 5.60
N GLU A 342 -6.67 1.04 4.97
CA GLU A 342 -7.15 0.91 3.59
C GLU A 342 -7.28 2.27 2.90
N TRP A 343 -6.73 2.36 1.69
CA TRP A 343 -6.94 3.48 0.78
C TRP A 343 -6.67 3.09 -0.67
N SER A 344 -7.47 3.65 -1.54
CA SER A 344 -7.29 3.76 -2.99
C SER A 344 -8.12 4.96 -3.46
N MET A 345 -7.97 5.41 -4.70
CA MET A 345 -8.61 6.65 -5.15
C MET A 345 -10.10 6.46 -5.54
N LEU A 346 -10.93 6.08 -4.57
CA LEU A 346 -12.35 5.72 -4.76
C LEU A 346 -13.26 6.91 -5.07
N GLY A 347 -13.17 8.00 -4.29
CA GLY A 347 -14.12 9.11 -4.37
C GLY A 347 -14.21 9.76 -5.76
N ASP A 348 -15.25 10.53 -6.02
CA ASP A 348 -15.34 11.32 -7.26
C ASP A 348 -15.26 12.84 -7.01
N ASN A 349 -15.26 13.25 -5.73
CA ASN A 349 -15.36 14.64 -5.30
C ASN A 349 -13.99 15.29 -5.03
N TYR A 350 -12.99 14.98 -5.87
CA TYR A 350 -11.69 15.63 -5.79
C TYR A 350 -11.77 17.05 -6.37
N SER A 351 -11.22 18.03 -5.66
CA SER A 351 -11.25 19.42 -6.14
C SER A 351 -10.55 19.57 -7.49
N SER A 352 -11.24 20.17 -8.45
CA SER A 352 -10.69 20.47 -9.79
C SER A 352 -9.48 21.43 -9.75
N SER A 353 -9.29 22.12 -8.63
CA SER A 353 -8.09 22.95 -8.41
C SER A 353 -6.87 22.12 -7.99
N GLU A 354 -7.05 20.88 -7.55
CA GLU A 354 -6.04 20.01 -6.96
C GLU A 354 -5.80 18.71 -7.73
N PHE A 355 -6.79 18.26 -8.49
CA PHE A 355 -6.76 17.08 -9.33
C PHE A 355 -7.38 17.42 -10.68
N VAL A 356 -6.71 17.02 -11.76
CA VAL A 356 -7.08 17.41 -13.13
C VAL A 356 -8.35 16.72 -13.66
N GLY A 357 -8.91 15.78 -12.90
CA GLY A 357 -10.04 14.95 -13.29
C GLY A 357 -9.59 13.61 -13.89
N TYR A 358 -10.38 12.56 -13.72
CA TYR A 358 -9.99 11.19 -14.06
C TYR A 358 -9.73 10.95 -15.54
N GLU A 359 -10.50 11.61 -16.40
CA GLU A 359 -10.32 11.51 -17.85
C GLU A 359 -8.94 12.04 -18.25
N GLN A 360 -8.56 13.22 -17.74
CA GLN A 360 -7.32 13.92 -18.09
C GLN A 360 -6.10 13.42 -17.29
N ALA A 361 -6.29 12.84 -16.11
CA ALA A 361 -5.20 12.43 -15.22
C ALA A 361 -4.32 11.34 -15.84
N SER A 362 -3.01 11.52 -15.76
CA SER A 362 -2.05 10.42 -15.96
C SER A 362 -2.02 9.49 -14.75
N GLU A 363 -1.38 8.32 -14.88
CA GLU A 363 -1.14 7.46 -13.71
C GLU A 363 -0.31 8.17 -12.63
N MET A 364 0.63 9.03 -13.05
CA MET A 364 1.45 9.78 -12.12
C MET A 364 0.64 10.86 -11.38
N ASP A 365 -0.38 11.46 -12.00
CA ASP A 365 -1.28 12.41 -11.31
C ASP A 365 -2.06 11.73 -10.17
N ILE A 366 -2.52 10.49 -10.42
CA ILE A 366 -3.15 9.64 -9.40
C ILE A 366 -2.14 9.29 -8.29
N ALA A 367 -0.91 8.92 -8.67
CA ALA A 367 0.14 8.58 -7.71
C ALA A 367 0.60 9.79 -6.87
N PHE A 368 0.65 11.00 -7.43
CA PHE A 368 0.87 12.22 -6.65
C PHE A 368 -0.25 12.46 -5.64
N TYR A 369 -1.49 12.19 -6.04
CA TYR A 369 -2.62 12.32 -5.12
C TYR A 369 -2.47 11.34 -3.95
N MET A 370 -2.10 10.09 -4.21
CA MET A 370 -1.75 9.14 -3.14
C MET A 370 -0.62 9.67 -2.25
N SER A 371 0.44 10.26 -2.82
CA SER A 371 1.53 10.82 -2.01
C SER A 371 1.05 11.92 -1.06
N LYS A 372 0.07 12.75 -1.48
CA LYS A 372 -0.57 13.72 -0.58
C LYS A 372 -1.30 13.03 0.56
N VAL A 373 -2.04 11.97 0.29
CA VAL A 373 -2.79 11.20 1.30
C VAL A 373 -1.81 10.58 2.31
N ILE A 374 -0.81 9.81 1.83
CA ILE A 374 0.24 9.21 2.67
C ILE A 374 0.90 10.26 3.56
N HIS A 375 1.32 11.38 2.96
CA HIS A 375 1.99 12.44 3.70
C HIS A 375 1.10 13.01 4.81
N ASN A 376 -0.15 13.39 4.51
CA ASN A 376 -1.03 13.99 5.52
C ASN A 376 -1.46 12.97 6.59
N ASP A 377 -1.63 11.69 6.24
CA ASP A 377 -1.87 10.62 7.21
C ASP A 377 -0.69 10.50 8.19
N LEU A 378 0.55 10.46 7.67
CA LEU A 378 1.76 10.31 8.48
C LEU A 378 2.12 11.57 9.28
N THR A 379 1.98 12.78 8.73
CA THR A 379 2.47 14.01 9.38
C THR A 379 1.42 14.74 10.19
N VAL A 380 0.13 14.59 9.85
CA VAL A 380 -0.96 15.32 10.50
C VAL A 380 -1.79 14.43 11.39
N ALA A 381 -2.21 13.26 10.91
CA ALA A 381 -2.91 12.29 11.77
C ALA A 381 -1.91 11.56 12.69
N GLY A 382 -0.65 11.47 12.27
CA GLY A 382 0.38 10.78 13.03
C GLY A 382 0.26 9.26 12.93
N VAL A 383 -0.31 8.72 11.84
CA VAL A 383 -0.47 7.26 11.74
C VAL A 383 0.87 6.54 11.77
N SER A 384 0.90 5.36 12.40
CA SER A 384 2.10 4.51 12.49
C SER A 384 2.13 3.40 11.42
N SER A 385 1.02 3.12 10.74
CA SER A 385 0.97 2.21 9.59
C SER A 385 0.17 2.82 8.45
N TRP A 386 0.51 2.46 7.22
CA TRP A 386 -0.23 2.85 6.02
C TRP A 386 -0.35 1.67 5.05
N SER A 387 -1.57 1.29 4.68
CA SER A 387 -1.88 0.21 3.75
C SER A 387 -2.72 0.67 2.57
N TYR A 388 -2.27 0.31 1.37
CA TYR A 388 -3.09 0.42 0.17
C TYR A 388 -4.20 -0.65 0.19
N TRP A 389 -5.29 -0.45 -0.56
CA TRP A 389 -6.31 -1.48 -0.77
C TRP A 389 -5.74 -2.62 -1.64
N THR A 390 -6.17 -2.79 -2.89
CA THR A 390 -5.79 -3.99 -3.65
C THR A 390 -4.38 -3.85 -4.19
N SER A 391 -3.55 -4.84 -3.90
CA SER A 391 -2.19 -4.92 -4.44
C SER A 391 -2.17 -5.08 -5.95
N MET A 392 -3.20 -5.70 -6.54
CA MET A 392 -3.34 -5.88 -7.98
C MET A 392 -4.79 -6.07 -8.38
N ASP A 393 -5.12 -5.65 -9.59
CA ASP A 393 -6.42 -5.93 -10.21
C ASP A 393 -6.37 -5.75 -11.74
N VAL A 394 -7.46 -6.05 -12.42
CA VAL A 394 -7.62 -5.76 -13.85
C VAL A 394 -8.06 -4.31 -14.05
N SER A 395 -7.37 -3.58 -14.93
CA SER A 395 -7.69 -2.17 -15.22
C SER A 395 -8.96 -2.00 -16.07
N ARG A 396 -10.16 -2.25 -15.54
CA ARG A 396 -11.44 -2.12 -16.27
C ARG A 396 -12.00 -0.69 -16.31
N TRP A 397 -12.82 -0.38 -17.31
CA TRP A 397 -13.54 0.90 -17.42
C TRP A 397 -12.66 2.16 -17.38
N GLY A 398 -11.39 2.04 -17.77
CA GLY A 398 -10.46 3.17 -17.82
C GLY A 398 -10.07 3.74 -16.44
N HIS A 399 -10.20 2.96 -15.36
CA HIS A 399 -9.83 3.43 -14.02
C HIS A 399 -8.32 3.55 -13.76
N LYS A 400 -7.48 3.13 -14.72
CA LYS A 400 -6.02 3.24 -14.65
C LYS A 400 -5.50 2.59 -13.35
N ASN A 401 -4.70 3.31 -12.57
CA ASN A 401 -4.12 2.90 -11.29
C ASN A 401 -4.88 3.45 -10.08
N ARG A 402 -6.18 3.81 -10.21
CA ARG A 402 -6.99 4.32 -9.09
C ARG A 402 -7.14 3.29 -7.97
N PHE A 403 -7.34 2.03 -8.31
CA PHE A 403 -7.70 0.99 -7.34
C PHE A 403 -6.62 -0.06 -7.12
N LEU A 404 -5.50 -0.02 -7.84
CA LEU A 404 -4.50 -1.09 -7.89
C LEU A 404 -3.06 -0.56 -7.81
N LEU A 405 -2.12 -1.38 -7.35
CA LEU A 405 -0.67 -1.12 -7.48
C LEU A 405 -0.10 -1.78 -8.75
N ILE A 406 -0.53 -3.00 -9.06
CA ILE A 406 -0.12 -3.76 -10.25
C ILE A 406 -1.35 -4.00 -11.14
N SER A 407 -1.27 -3.56 -12.39
CA SER A 407 -2.32 -3.81 -13.38
C SER A 407 -2.15 -5.20 -13.99
N LEU A 408 -3.23 -5.96 -14.07
CA LEU A 408 -3.30 -7.28 -14.66
C LEU A 408 -4.07 -7.22 -15.98
N VAL A 409 -3.61 -7.97 -16.98
CA VAL A 409 -4.36 -8.21 -18.22
C VAL A 409 -4.39 -9.71 -18.49
N PRO A 410 -5.51 -10.40 -18.23
CA PRO A 410 -5.67 -11.81 -18.57
C PRO A 410 -5.45 -12.09 -20.07
N ALA A 411 -5.20 -13.35 -20.45
CA ALA A 411 -4.95 -13.73 -21.85
C ALA A 411 -6.07 -13.30 -22.81
N GLY A 412 -7.32 -13.25 -22.32
CA GLY A 412 -8.49 -12.78 -23.07
C GLY A 412 -8.69 -11.26 -23.08
N GLY A 413 -7.72 -10.47 -22.60
CA GLY A 413 -7.83 -9.03 -22.40
C GLY A 413 -8.48 -8.65 -21.05
N GLU A 414 -8.82 -7.37 -20.87
CA GLU A 414 -9.35 -6.79 -19.61
C GLU A 414 -10.68 -7.41 -19.13
N TYR A 415 -11.40 -8.08 -20.03
CA TYR A 415 -12.64 -8.81 -19.73
C TYR A 415 -12.48 -10.33 -19.88
N GLY A 416 -11.25 -10.81 -20.05
CA GLY A 416 -10.92 -12.23 -20.06
C GLY A 416 -11.04 -12.84 -18.67
N ASP A 417 -11.08 -14.17 -18.62
CA ASP A 417 -11.08 -14.93 -17.36
C ASP A 417 -9.74 -14.73 -16.64
N ILE A 418 -9.80 -14.22 -15.40
CA ILE A 418 -8.63 -13.90 -14.59
C ILE A 418 -7.75 -15.11 -14.29
N GLU A 419 -8.28 -16.33 -14.38
CA GLU A 419 -7.51 -17.57 -14.25
C GLU A 419 -6.59 -17.83 -15.44
N GLN A 420 -6.89 -17.25 -16.61
CA GLN A 420 -6.09 -17.39 -17.81
C GLN A 420 -4.96 -16.36 -17.79
N GLU A 421 -3.78 -16.81 -17.36
CA GLU A 421 -2.58 -15.99 -17.24
C GLU A 421 -2.29 -15.18 -18.51
N GLY A 422 -2.15 -13.87 -18.35
CA GLY A 422 -1.74 -12.95 -19.41
C GLY A 422 -0.51 -12.14 -19.01
N SER A 423 -0.62 -10.82 -18.99
CA SER A 423 0.47 -9.91 -18.64
C SER A 423 0.17 -9.09 -17.38
N TYR A 424 1.20 -8.44 -16.84
CA TYR A 424 1.10 -7.52 -15.71
C TYR A 424 2.00 -6.31 -15.89
N GLN A 425 1.67 -5.21 -15.21
CA GLN A 425 2.44 -3.98 -15.22
C GLN A 425 2.41 -3.30 -13.84
N ALA A 426 3.59 -2.95 -13.31
CA ALA A 426 3.70 -2.07 -12.16
C ALA A 426 3.27 -0.64 -12.54
N THR A 427 2.37 -0.04 -11.76
CA THR A 427 1.88 1.32 -12.01
C THR A 427 2.69 2.38 -11.26
N ALA A 428 2.46 3.66 -11.58
CA ALA A 428 3.06 4.77 -10.84
C ALA A 428 2.73 4.73 -9.33
N THR A 429 1.53 4.26 -8.95
CA THR A 429 1.12 4.15 -7.54
C THR A 429 2.02 3.18 -6.77
N LEU A 430 2.40 2.05 -7.38
CA LEU A 430 3.35 1.11 -6.78
C LEU A 430 4.67 1.80 -6.45
N TRP A 431 5.28 2.47 -7.44
CA TRP A 431 6.59 3.10 -7.25
C TRP A 431 6.55 4.33 -6.32
N VAL A 432 5.44 5.05 -6.25
CA VAL A 432 5.27 6.11 -5.24
C VAL A 432 5.12 5.51 -3.84
N LEU A 433 4.36 4.43 -3.64
CA LEU A 433 4.33 3.73 -2.36
C LEU A 433 5.72 3.23 -1.97
N GLY A 434 6.49 2.73 -2.94
CA GLY A 434 7.87 2.29 -2.76
C GLY A 434 8.86 3.39 -2.35
N ASN A 435 8.55 4.67 -2.58
CA ASN A 435 9.35 5.77 -1.99
C ASN A 435 9.25 5.77 -0.46
N TYR A 436 8.15 5.26 0.10
CA TYR A 436 7.97 5.15 1.55
C TYR A 436 8.35 3.75 2.04
N SER A 437 7.63 2.71 1.59
CA SER A 437 7.68 1.35 2.15
C SER A 437 9.07 0.71 2.11
N ARG A 438 9.85 1.02 1.06
CA ARG A 438 11.15 0.40 0.85
C ARG A 438 12.21 0.89 1.84
N PHE A 439 12.15 2.19 2.16
CA PHE A 439 13.21 2.89 2.88
C PHE A 439 12.84 3.15 4.34
N ILE A 440 11.56 3.31 4.65
CA ILE A 440 11.04 3.53 6.00
C ILE A 440 10.59 2.16 6.54
N ARG A 441 11.50 1.47 7.23
CA ARG A 441 11.24 0.11 7.77
C ARG A 441 10.54 0.17 9.13
N PRO A 442 9.89 -0.92 9.57
CA PRO A 442 9.37 -1.02 10.93
C PRO A 442 10.42 -0.61 11.96
N GLY A 443 10.01 0.19 12.95
CA GLY A 443 10.88 0.77 13.98
C GLY A 443 11.47 2.15 13.63
N TYR A 444 11.41 2.59 12.38
CA TYR A 444 11.80 3.96 12.03
C TYR A 444 10.92 4.97 12.78
N ARG A 445 11.53 6.01 13.33
CA ARG A 445 10.81 7.07 14.06
C ARG A 445 10.66 8.29 13.17
N ARG A 446 9.45 8.82 13.03
CA ARG A 446 9.25 10.09 12.32
C ARG A 446 9.95 11.20 13.10
N ILE A 447 10.70 12.04 12.41
CA ILE A 447 11.40 13.20 12.99
C ILE A 447 10.87 14.49 12.38
N ALA A 448 11.18 15.62 13.02
CA ALA A 448 10.75 16.91 12.52
C ALA A 448 11.45 17.25 11.20
N LEU A 449 10.65 17.71 10.24
CA LEU A 449 11.11 18.28 9.00
C LEU A 449 10.30 19.55 8.77
N ASP A 450 10.97 20.70 8.81
CA ASP A 450 10.37 22.02 8.60
C ASP A 450 10.72 22.54 7.20
N LEU A 451 9.71 22.94 6.45
CA LEU A 451 9.84 23.56 5.13
C LEU A 451 8.61 24.45 4.89
N ASN A 452 8.69 25.35 3.89
CA ASN A 452 7.50 26.07 3.41
C ASN A 452 6.63 25.13 2.56
N GLU A 453 5.91 24.25 3.26
CA GLU A 453 5.06 23.20 2.74
C GLU A 453 3.85 23.76 1.99
N SER A 454 3.46 23.10 0.90
CA SER A 454 2.24 23.39 0.15
C SER A 454 1.66 22.12 -0.47
N ARG A 455 0.44 22.23 -1.00
CA ARG A 455 -0.23 21.15 -1.75
C ARG A 455 0.52 20.67 -3.01
N THR A 456 1.59 21.34 -3.42
CA THR A 456 2.41 20.96 -4.59
C THR A 456 3.89 20.73 -4.26
N PHE A 457 4.32 21.04 -3.02
CA PHE A 457 5.67 20.76 -2.54
C PHE A 457 5.66 20.47 -1.04
N PHE A 458 5.92 19.22 -0.67
CA PHE A 458 5.87 18.76 0.73
C PHE A 458 6.88 17.63 0.94
N GLY A 459 7.23 17.38 2.21
CA GLY A 459 8.16 16.32 2.56
C GLY A 459 8.17 15.99 4.05
N SER A 460 8.66 14.82 4.38
CA SER A 460 8.69 14.26 5.73
C SER A 460 9.91 13.37 5.92
N ALA A 461 10.41 13.24 7.16
CA ALA A 461 11.62 12.47 7.46
C ALA A 461 11.48 11.50 8.63
N TRP A 462 12.34 10.49 8.62
CA TRP A 462 12.41 9.42 9.59
C TRP A 462 13.87 9.07 9.93
N LEU A 463 14.11 8.71 11.19
CA LEU A 463 15.39 8.22 11.69
C LEU A 463 15.33 6.71 11.88
N SER A 464 16.36 5.99 11.43
CA SER A 464 16.50 4.56 11.68
C SER A 464 16.57 4.25 13.19
N PRO A 465 16.12 3.05 13.63
CA PRO A 465 16.26 2.63 15.03
C PRO A 465 17.69 2.78 15.57
N GLU A 466 18.69 2.49 14.74
CA GLU A 466 20.11 2.53 15.06
C GLU A 466 20.69 3.97 15.06
N GLY A 467 19.94 4.96 14.57
CA GLY A 467 20.36 6.36 14.47
C GLY A 467 21.49 6.60 13.46
N ASP A 468 21.65 5.69 12.51
CA ASP A 468 22.70 5.67 11.49
C ASP A 468 22.21 6.07 10.08
N LYS A 469 20.89 6.20 9.89
CA LYS A 469 20.28 6.66 8.65
C LYS A 469 19.15 7.63 8.92
N VAL A 470 19.10 8.69 8.12
CA VAL A 470 17.91 9.54 7.98
C VAL A 470 17.33 9.28 6.59
N VAL A 471 16.02 9.11 6.51
CA VAL A 471 15.28 8.96 5.26
C VAL A 471 14.29 10.11 5.17
N ALA A 472 14.31 10.87 4.09
CA ALA A 472 13.34 11.91 3.80
C ALA A 472 12.64 11.61 2.48
N VAL A 473 11.32 11.77 2.41
CA VAL A 473 10.54 11.62 1.18
C VAL A 473 9.95 12.98 0.84
N TYR A 474 10.18 13.44 -0.39
CA TYR A 474 9.68 14.71 -0.90
C TYR A 474 8.80 14.49 -2.13
N THR A 475 7.72 15.25 -2.23
CA THR A 475 6.91 15.35 -3.44
C THR A 475 7.07 16.74 -4.04
N ASN A 476 7.51 16.81 -5.30
CA ASN A 476 7.58 18.03 -6.08
C ASN A 476 6.67 17.91 -7.30
N MET A 477 5.50 18.52 -7.23
CA MET A 477 4.54 18.53 -8.35
C MET A 477 4.76 19.70 -9.31
N SER A 478 5.75 20.55 -9.08
CA SER A 478 6.00 21.72 -9.92
C SER A 478 6.74 21.36 -11.21
N ASP A 479 6.67 22.24 -12.21
CA ASP A 479 7.39 22.12 -13.47
C ASP A 479 8.89 22.46 -13.36
N LYS A 480 9.40 22.75 -12.16
CA LYS A 480 10.80 23.08 -11.93
C LYS A 480 11.43 22.12 -10.94
N ALA A 481 12.69 21.81 -11.17
CA ALA A 481 13.49 21.09 -10.17
C ALA A 481 13.66 21.98 -8.92
N VAL A 482 13.84 21.34 -7.77
CA VAL A 482 14.05 22.00 -6.47
C VAL A 482 15.44 21.65 -5.95
N ARG A 483 16.24 22.66 -5.60
CA ARG A 483 17.50 22.49 -4.87
C ARG A 483 17.22 22.68 -3.38
N LEU A 484 17.65 21.73 -2.56
CA LEU A 484 17.45 21.81 -1.11
C LEU A 484 18.60 22.58 -0.44
N GLY A 485 18.24 23.63 0.30
CA GLY A 485 19.12 24.28 1.27
C GLY A 485 18.87 23.66 2.65
N GLU A 486 19.66 22.67 3.01
CA GLU A 486 19.38 21.80 4.16
C GLU A 486 20.11 22.25 5.43
N THR A 487 19.40 22.19 6.56
CA THR A 487 19.97 22.32 7.90
C THR A 487 19.68 21.06 8.69
N HIS A 488 20.73 20.38 9.14
CA HIS A 488 20.62 19.14 9.92
C HIS A 488 20.80 19.43 11.42
N VAL A 489 19.80 19.09 12.23
CA VAL A 489 19.80 19.34 13.68
C VAL A 489 19.71 18.00 14.43
N GLY A 490 20.56 17.80 15.43
CA GLY A 490 20.53 16.60 16.27
C GLY A 490 21.02 15.31 15.61
N TRP A 491 21.62 15.38 14.42
CA TRP A 491 22.15 14.20 13.72
C TRP A 491 23.41 13.69 14.43
N SER A 492 23.59 12.37 14.42
CA SER A 492 24.74 11.74 15.09
C SER A 492 26.09 12.08 14.43
N ASN A 493 26.09 12.27 13.11
CA ASN A 493 27.21 12.73 12.30
C ASN A 493 26.68 13.47 11.06
N GLU A 494 27.57 14.15 10.33
CA GLU A 494 27.28 14.54 8.95
C GLU A 494 27.05 13.30 8.05
N ALA A 495 26.25 13.47 7.00
CA ALA A 495 26.01 12.40 6.04
C ALA A 495 27.30 12.04 5.29
N LYS A 496 27.73 10.78 5.40
CA LYS A 496 28.88 10.25 4.65
C LYS A 496 28.54 9.98 3.18
N SER A 497 27.30 9.60 2.94
CA SER A 497 26.76 9.41 1.59
C SER A 497 25.29 9.78 1.57
N ILE A 498 24.86 10.25 0.41
CA ILE A 498 23.47 10.62 0.14
C ILE A 498 23.07 9.93 -1.15
N ALA A 499 22.09 9.04 -1.06
CA ALA A 499 21.46 8.39 -2.20
C ALA A 499 20.06 8.98 -2.41
N THR A 500 19.64 9.10 -3.65
CA THR A 500 18.27 9.50 -4.02
C THR A 500 17.59 8.38 -4.80
N TYR A 501 16.29 8.26 -4.64
CA TYR A 501 15.46 7.32 -5.40
C TYR A 501 14.27 8.08 -5.94
N THR A 502 14.23 8.28 -7.24
CA THR A 502 13.29 9.20 -7.88
C THR A 502 12.25 8.45 -8.71
N THR A 503 10.98 8.76 -8.45
CA THR A 503 9.83 8.33 -9.26
C THR A 503 9.24 9.53 -10.00
N THR A 504 9.06 9.41 -11.31
CA THR A 504 8.39 10.39 -12.19
C THR A 504 7.45 9.64 -13.13
N GLY A 505 6.83 10.33 -14.10
CA GLY A 505 6.10 9.65 -15.17
C GLY A 505 6.94 8.71 -16.06
N SER A 506 8.27 8.73 -15.95
CA SER A 506 9.18 7.86 -16.73
C SER A 506 10.26 7.17 -15.89
N LYS A 507 10.38 7.48 -14.60
CA LYS A 507 11.35 6.89 -13.66
C LYS A 507 10.60 6.11 -12.58
N ASN A 508 11.09 4.91 -12.30
CA ASN A 508 10.54 4.02 -11.28
C ASN A 508 11.61 3.79 -10.20
N LEU A 509 11.59 4.60 -9.13
CA LEU A 509 12.60 4.60 -8.06
C LEU A 509 14.06 4.54 -8.55
N VAL A 510 14.39 5.33 -9.56
CA VAL A 510 15.74 5.32 -10.14
C VAL A 510 16.74 5.86 -9.12
N GLU A 511 17.78 5.09 -8.83
CA GLU A 511 18.83 5.48 -7.90
C GLU A 511 19.74 6.58 -8.48
N GLY A 512 20.09 7.55 -7.63
CA GLY A 512 21.09 8.57 -7.87
C GLY A 512 21.99 8.73 -6.64
N THR A 513 23.15 9.37 -6.84
CA THR A 513 24.06 9.73 -5.73
C THR A 513 24.31 11.23 -5.76
N VAL A 514 24.37 11.84 -4.57
CA VAL A 514 24.72 13.26 -4.43
C VAL A 514 26.19 13.36 -4.06
N ALA A 515 26.98 14.01 -4.91
CA ALA A 515 28.40 14.19 -4.66
C ALA A 515 28.66 15.04 -3.41
N ALA A 516 29.76 14.77 -2.72
CA ALA A 516 30.14 15.50 -1.51
C ALA A 516 30.15 17.02 -1.74
N GLY A 517 29.54 17.77 -0.81
CA GLY A 517 29.43 19.22 -0.89
C GLY A 517 28.44 19.76 -1.94
N LYS A 518 27.66 18.88 -2.60
CA LYS A 518 26.56 19.30 -3.49
C LYS A 518 25.22 19.24 -2.75
N GLN A 519 24.30 20.10 -3.18
CA GLN A 519 22.91 20.09 -2.69
C GLN A 519 22.15 18.91 -3.31
N VAL A 520 21.18 18.39 -2.55
CA VAL A 520 20.16 17.48 -3.09
C VAL A 520 19.29 18.25 -4.10
N ILE A 521 19.06 17.64 -5.27
CA ILE A 521 18.18 18.18 -6.30
C ILE A 521 17.02 17.22 -6.51
N LEU A 522 15.80 17.72 -6.31
CA LEU A 522 14.55 17.02 -6.56
C LEU A 522 14.07 17.39 -7.96
N GLU A 523 13.79 16.40 -8.79
CA GLU A 523 13.31 16.63 -10.16
C GLU A 523 11.95 17.33 -10.18
N ALA A 524 11.63 18.00 -11.29
CA ALA A 524 10.26 18.46 -11.55
C ALA A 524 9.34 17.25 -11.67
N LYS A 525 8.09 17.38 -11.19
CA LYS A 525 7.08 16.31 -11.24
C LYS A 525 7.65 14.97 -10.77
N SER A 526 8.14 14.95 -9.53
CA SER A 526 8.71 13.75 -8.92
C SER A 526 8.23 13.51 -7.49
N VAL A 527 8.29 12.24 -7.09
CA VAL A 527 8.43 11.84 -5.69
C VAL A 527 9.85 11.30 -5.55
N THR A 528 10.60 11.83 -4.60
CA THR A 528 12.01 11.48 -4.40
C THR A 528 12.25 11.14 -2.93
N THR A 529 12.80 9.95 -2.70
CA THR A 529 13.33 9.54 -1.41
C THR A 529 14.80 9.86 -1.34
N VAL A 530 15.24 10.49 -0.26
CA VAL A 530 16.64 10.82 0.03
C VAL A 530 17.07 10.02 1.25
N VAL A 531 18.13 9.24 1.10
CA VAL A 531 18.69 8.40 2.15
C VAL A 531 20.07 8.95 2.52
N TYR A 532 20.18 9.50 3.72
CA TYR A 532 21.43 10.01 4.29
C TYR A 532 22.03 8.93 5.19
N SER A 533 23.19 8.40 4.82
CA SER A 533 23.93 7.46 5.67
C SER A 533 24.89 8.23 6.57
N LEU A 534 24.71 8.11 7.89
CA LEU A 534 25.48 8.84 8.90
C LEU A 534 26.72 8.06 9.39
N LYS A 535 26.85 6.79 8.98
CA LYS A 535 27.95 5.91 9.36
C LYS A 535 28.53 5.15 8.18
#